data_AF-A0A519RXT4-F1
#
_entry.id   AF-A0A519RXT4-F1
#
_cell.length_a   1.000
_cell.length_b   1.000
_cell.length_c   1.000
_cell.angle_alpha   90.00
_cell.angle_beta   90.00
_cell.angle_gamma   90.00
#
_symmetry.space_group_name_H-M   'P 1'
#
loop_
_entity.id
_entity.type
_entity.pdbx_description
1 polymer ?
#
loop_
_entity_poly.entity_id
_entity_poly.type
_entity_poly.pdbx_seq_one_letter_code
_entity_poly.pdbx_strand_id
1 'polypeptide(L)'
;MRPSRLLPLLVAALSATFSCSKKADQETQTTTSNQGDGEEIDPYQSISFAFDEPVAPATPEGQWDTTRYVQFSPALKGKFKWANEGRELVFSSYEPLPPSTIFTAS
;
A
#
# COMPACT_ATOMS: atom_id res chain seq x y z
N MET A 1 -24.42 -39.70 38.10
CA MET A 1 -25.16 -39.65 36.80
C MET A 1 -26.16 -38.52 36.90
N ARG A 2 -26.15 -37.41 36.15
CA ARG A 2 -25.66 -37.09 34.80
C ARG A 2 -25.30 -35.59 34.75
N PRO A 3 -24.11 -35.17 34.25
CA PRO A 3 -23.88 -33.76 33.93
C PRO A 3 -24.63 -33.44 32.63
N SER A 4 -25.67 -32.62 32.71
CA SER A 4 -26.55 -32.32 31.57
C SER A 4 -26.07 -31.10 30.81
N ARG A 5 -25.34 -31.38 29.71
CA ARG A 5 -25.56 -30.81 28.37
C ARG A 5 -25.65 -29.28 28.18
N LEU A 6 -24.97 -28.47 28.98
CA LEU A 6 -24.74 -27.05 28.64
C LEU A 6 -23.40 -26.78 27.94
N LEU A 7 -22.53 -27.80 27.85
CA LEU A 7 -21.18 -27.68 27.29
C LEU A 7 -21.07 -27.65 25.75
N PRO A 8 -22.00 -28.19 24.92
CA PRO A 8 -21.73 -28.24 23.47
C PRO A 8 -22.09 -26.94 22.73
N LEU A 9 -22.85 -26.03 23.38
CA LEU A 9 -23.34 -24.80 22.73
C LEU A 9 -22.35 -23.63 22.85
N LEU A 10 -21.45 -23.65 23.84
CA LEU A 10 -20.46 -22.59 24.05
C LEU A 10 -19.19 -22.83 23.20
N VAL A 11 -18.88 -24.09 22.85
CA VAL A 11 -17.73 -24.44 22.00
C VAL A 11 -17.99 -24.20 20.51
N ALA A 12 -19.25 -24.28 20.06
CA ALA A 12 -19.61 -24.10 18.65
C ALA A 12 -19.69 -22.62 18.21
N ALA A 13 -19.70 -21.66 19.14
CA ALA A 13 -19.82 -20.23 18.83
C ALA A 13 -18.47 -19.49 18.70
N LEU A 14 -17.34 -20.17 18.96
CA LEU A 14 -16.01 -19.55 18.98
C LEU A 14 -15.16 -19.80 17.71
N SER A 15 -15.70 -20.48 16.70
CA SER A 15 -14.97 -20.87 15.48
C SER A 15 -15.21 -19.96 14.26
N ALA A 16 -15.69 -18.73 14.46
CA ALA A 16 -16.04 -17.81 13.36
C ALA A 16 -15.15 -16.55 13.25
N THR A 17 -13.91 -16.55 13.78
CA THR A 17 -13.02 -15.37 13.72
C THR A 17 -11.65 -15.62 13.10
N PHE A 18 -11.51 -16.65 12.26
CA PHE A 18 -10.31 -16.84 11.46
C PHE A 18 -10.65 -16.93 9.98
N SER A 19 -10.42 -15.82 9.27
CA SER A 19 -9.56 -15.77 8.08
C SER A 19 -10.05 -14.75 7.08
N CYS A 20 -9.34 -13.62 7.01
CA CYS A 20 -9.07 -12.89 5.78
C CYS A 20 -7.94 -11.89 6.06
N SER A 21 -6.73 -12.38 6.36
CA SER A 21 -5.53 -11.62 6.01
C SER A 21 -5.32 -11.82 4.52
N LYS A 22 -5.87 -10.88 3.73
CA LYS A 22 -5.60 -10.82 2.30
C LYS A 22 -4.11 -10.51 2.16
N LYS A 23 -3.29 -11.53 1.86
CA LYS A 23 -1.93 -11.29 1.38
C LYS A 23 -2.08 -10.59 0.05
N ALA A 24 -1.64 -9.34 0.00
CA ALA A 24 -1.49 -8.62 -1.25
C ALA A 24 -0.23 -9.18 -1.92
N ASP A 25 -0.41 -10.23 -2.72
CA ASP A 25 0.55 -10.54 -3.77
C ASP A 25 0.36 -9.45 -4.82
N GLN A 26 1.25 -8.45 -4.78
CA GLN A 26 1.34 -7.41 -5.79
C GLN A 26 1.90 -8.08 -7.06
N GLU A 27 1.02 -8.74 -7.83
CA GLU A 27 1.31 -9.07 -9.22
C GLU A 27 1.78 -7.79 -9.89
N THR A 28 3.04 -7.79 -10.33
CA THR A 28 3.57 -6.78 -11.23
C THR A 28 2.76 -6.90 -12.52
N GLN A 29 1.65 -6.15 -12.57
CA GLN A 29 0.80 -6.10 -13.73
C GLN A 29 1.60 -5.39 -14.82
N THR A 30 2.23 -6.19 -15.68
CA THR A 30 2.80 -5.69 -16.92
C THR A 30 1.60 -5.54 -17.86
N THR A 31 0.90 -4.40 -17.83
CA THR A 31 -0.14 -4.17 -18.83
C THR A 31 0.49 -3.75 -20.14
N THR A 32 -0.01 -4.39 -21.20
CA THR A 32 0.40 -4.16 -22.58
C THR A 32 0.07 -2.72 -22.96
N SER A 33 1.10 -1.96 -23.30
CA SER A 33 1.06 -0.52 -23.60
C SER A 33 0.08 -0.18 -24.72
N ASN A 34 -1.06 0.43 -24.37
CA ASN A 34 -1.85 1.22 -25.31
C ASN A 34 -1.41 2.69 -25.19
N GLN A 35 -0.38 3.02 -25.96
CA GLN A 35 0.06 4.36 -26.36
C GLN A 35 -0.33 5.54 -25.44
N GLY A 36 0.53 5.78 -24.45
CA GLY A 36 0.49 6.88 -23.48
C GLY A 36 1.57 6.70 -22.41
N ASP A 37 2.84 6.60 -22.84
CA ASP A 37 4.08 6.53 -22.06
C ASP A 37 3.94 6.30 -20.53
N GLY A 38 3.73 5.05 -20.11
CA GLY A 38 3.68 4.63 -18.71
C GLY A 38 2.77 3.44 -18.45
N GLU A 39 2.82 2.88 -17.24
CA GLU A 39 1.83 1.91 -16.72
C GLU A 39 0.58 2.69 -16.26
N GLU A 40 -0.61 2.19 -16.60
CA GLU A 40 -1.85 2.77 -16.12
C GLU A 40 -2.08 2.41 -14.64
N ILE A 41 -2.39 3.41 -13.83
CA ILE A 41 -2.56 3.25 -12.38
C ILE A 41 -3.95 3.69 -11.92
N ASP A 42 -4.57 2.90 -11.04
CA ASP A 42 -5.77 3.27 -10.27
C ASP A 42 -5.61 4.65 -9.57
N PRO A 43 -6.60 5.56 -9.70
CA PRO A 43 -6.53 6.90 -9.12
C PRO A 43 -6.31 7.00 -7.61
N TYR A 44 -6.63 5.96 -6.84
CA TYR A 44 -6.55 5.94 -5.37
C TYR A 44 -5.34 5.17 -4.85
N GLN A 45 -4.51 4.61 -5.73
CA GLN A 45 -3.34 3.84 -5.29
C GLN A 45 -2.20 4.73 -4.79
N SER A 46 -1.38 4.18 -3.91
CA SER A 46 -0.11 4.79 -3.53
C SER A 46 0.98 4.43 -4.54
N ILE A 47 1.95 5.33 -4.73
CA ILE A 47 3.09 5.12 -5.62
C ILE A 47 4.29 4.73 -4.76
N SER A 48 4.89 3.57 -5.01
CA SER A 48 6.09 3.12 -4.28
C SER A 48 7.34 3.21 -5.14
N PHE A 49 8.43 3.64 -4.52
CA PHE A 49 9.78 3.65 -5.10
C PHE A 49 10.62 2.65 -4.31
N ALA A 50 11.09 1.61 -4.99
CA ALA A 50 11.96 0.59 -4.41
C ALA A 50 13.43 0.92 -4.70
N PHE A 51 14.27 0.67 -3.72
CA PHE A 51 15.72 0.85 -3.80
C PHE A 51 16.41 -0.49 -3.51
N ASP A 52 17.50 -0.77 -4.23
CA ASP A 52 18.26 -2.01 -4.05
C ASP A 52 18.96 -2.08 -2.69
N GLU A 53 19.25 -0.92 -2.09
CA GLU A 53 19.90 -0.77 -0.80
C GLU A 53 19.13 0.21 0.11
N PRO A 54 19.30 0.12 1.45
CA PRO A 54 18.73 1.10 2.37
C PRO A 54 19.28 2.51 2.10
N VAL A 55 18.39 3.43 1.76
CA VAL A 55 18.75 4.85 1.48
C VAL A 55 17.99 5.84 2.36
N ALA A 56 17.07 5.36 3.20
CA ALA A 56 16.31 6.21 4.09
C ALA A 56 17.23 6.97 5.07
N PRO A 57 16.90 8.24 5.38
CA PRO A 57 17.53 8.94 6.48
C PRO A 57 17.22 8.24 7.81
N ALA A 58 17.96 8.57 8.87
CA ALA A 58 17.79 7.99 10.21
C ALA A 58 16.43 8.30 10.90
N THR A 59 15.45 8.80 10.15
CA THR A 59 14.09 9.13 10.58
C THR A 59 13.28 7.86 10.83
N PRO A 60 12.29 7.86 11.75
CA PRO A 60 11.47 6.67 12.00
C PRO A 60 10.74 6.18 10.75
N GLU A 61 10.99 4.92 10.38
CA GLU A 61 10.17 4.21 9.40
C GLU A 61 8.71 4.15 9.84
N GLY A 62 7.81 4.04 8.87
CA GLY A 62 6.39 3.91 9.14
C GLY A 62 5.67 5.24 9.43
N GLN A 63 6.39 6.35 9.62
CA GLN A 63 5.80 7.67 9.82
C GLN A 63 5.46 8.34 8.48
N TRP A 64 4.21 8.81 8.34
CA TRP A 64 3.81 9.66 7.23
C TRP A 64 4.17 11.12 7.51
N ASP A 65 4.85 11.78 6.58
CA ASP A 65 5.17 13.20 6.66
C ASP A 65 5.19 13.89 5.27
N THR A 66 5.48 15.19 5.24
CA THR A 66 5.47 16.02 4.02
C THR A 66 6.87 16.33 3.49
N THR A 67 7.91 15.67 3.99
CA THR A 67 9.27 15.80 3.47
C THR A 67 9.27 15.40 2.01
N ARG A 68 9.79 16.27 1.15
CA ARG A 68 9.74 16.05 -0.30
C ARG A 68 10.99 15.31 -0.76
N TYR A 69 10.81 14.03 -1.10
CA TYR A 69 11.87 13.18 -1.65
C TYR A 69 11.81 13.08 -3.18
N VAL A 70 10.61 13.12 -3.75
CA VAL A 70 10.35 13.02 -5.19
C VAL A 70 9.47 14.19 -5.62
N GLN A 71 9.74 14.76 -6.79
CA GLN A 71 8.92 15.79 -7.41
C GLN A 71 8.14 15.20 -8.58
N PHE A 72 6.82 15.40 -8.56
CA PHE A 72 5.93 15.00 -9.66
C PHE A 72 5.68 16.17 -10.62
N SER A 73 5.51 15.85 -11.91
CA SER A 73 5.02 16.74 -12.96
C SER A 73 3.89 16.03 -13.74
N PRO A 74 2.64 16.55 -13.75
CA PRO A 74 2.16 17.71 -13.00
C PRO A 74 2.33 17.58 -11.47
N ALA A 75 2.33 18.72 -10.78
CA ALA A 75 2.58 18.75 -9.33
C ALA A 75 1.47 18.03 -8.54
N LEU A 76 1.86 17.10 -7.69
CA LEU A 76 0.98 16.38 -6.76
C LEU A 76 1.27 16.78 -5.31
N LYS A 77 0.20 16.93 -4.52
CA LYS A 77 0.28 17.15 -3.07
C LYS A 77 0.01 15.84 -2.36
N GLY A 78 0.80 15.53 -1.34
CA GLY A 78 0.68 14.29 -0.60
C GLY A 78 1.66 14.17 0.54
N LYS A 79 1.81 12.94 1.03
CA LYS A 79 2.76 12.55 2.07
C LYS A 79 3.62 11.39 1.61
N PHE A 80 4.77 11.27 2.25
CA PHE A 80 5.72 10.20 2.08
C PHE A 80 5.86 9.38 3.36
N LYS A 81 6.19 8.11 3.21
CA LYS A 81 6.54 7.21 4.31
C LYS A 81 7.63 6.26 3.85
N TRP A 82 8.68 6.13 4.66
CA TRP A 82 9.67 5.07 4.50
C TRP A 82 9.15 3.75 5.04
N ALA A 83 9.46 2.67 4.33
CA ALA A 83 9.14 1.29 4.67
C ALA A 83 10.28 0.36 4.26
N ASN A 84 10.11 -0.93 4.54
CA ASN A 84 11.01 -2.00 4.12
C ASN A 84 12.48 -1.73 4.51
N GLU A 85 12.73 -1.41 5.79
CA GLU A 85 14.09 -1.18 6.29
C GLU A 85 14.81 -0.03 5.54
N GLY A 86 14.04 0.99 5.14
CA GLY A 86 14.55 2.15 4.40
C GLY A 86 14.82 1.91 2.91
N ARG A 87 14.28 0.82 2.35
CA ARG A 87 14.41 0.46 0.92
C ARG A 87 13.17 0.73 0.10
N GLU A 88 12.10 1.22 0.72
CA GLU A 88 10.89 1.59 0.00
C GLU A 88 10.40 2.95 0.49
N LEU A 89 10.18 3.85 -0.47
CA LEU A 89 9.52 5.12 -0.24
C LEU A 89 8.13 5.07 -0.84
N VAL A 90 7.10 5.23 -0.01
CA VAL A 90 5.70 5.24 -0.46
C VAL A 90 5.18 6.66 -0.46
N PHE A 91 4.61 7.10 -1.59
CA PHE A 91 3.89 8.35 -1.75
C PHE A 91 2.38 8.09 -1.77
N SER A 92 1.64 8.89 -1.01
CA SER A 92 0.17 8.92 -1.05
C SER A 92 -0.30 10.35 -1.34
N SER A 93 -1.05 10.52 -2.43
CA SER A 93 -1.66 11.80 -2.78
C SER A 93 -2.81 12.14 -1.83
N TYR A 94 -3.07 13.44 -1.64
CA TYR A 94 -4.22 13.89 -0.86
C TYR A 94 -5.54 13.83 -1.62
N GLU A 95 -5.45 13.89 -2.94
CA GLU A 95 -6.57 13.82 -3.86
C GLU A 95 -6.35 12.66 -4.82
N PRO A 96 -7.42 12.07 -5.38
CA PRO A 96 -7.29 11.03 -6.39
C PRO A 96 -6.50 11.54 -7.60
N LEU A 97 -5.70 10.68 -8.21
CA LEU A 97 -4.95 11.03 -9.41
C LEU A 97 -5.94 11.40 -10.54
N PRO A 98 -5.74 12.55 -11.22
CA PRO A 98 -6.55 12.91 -12.37
C PRO A 98 -6.53 11.80 -13.44
N PRO A 99 -7.70 11.44 -14.00
CA PRO A 99 -7.76 10.43 -15.05
C PRO A 99 -7.03 10.92 -16.30
N SER A 100 -6.55 9.97 -17.11
CA SER A 100 -5.94 10.25 -18.42
C SER A 100 -4.81 11.29 -18.38
N THR A 101 -4.05 11.31 -17.28
CA THR A 101 -2.95 12.25 -17.06
C THR A 101 -1.64 11.50 -16.96
N ILE A 102 -0.66 11.90 -17.76
CA ILE A 102 0.70 11.35 -17.72
C ILE A 102 1.49 12.09 -16.65
N PHE A 103 2.16 11.33 -15.78
CA PHE A 103 3.02 11.87 -14.73
C PHE A 103 4.48 11.49 -14.96
N THR A 104 5.37 12.41 -14.62
CA THR A 104 6.81 12.14 -14.47
C THR A 104 7.21 12.37 -13.02
N ALA A 105 8.10 11.53 -12.52
CA ALA A 105 8.69 11.62 -11.19
C ALA A 105 10.22 11.77 -11.32
N SER A 106 10.79 12.70 -10.56
CA SER A 106 12.24 12.99 -10.53
C SER A 106 12.74 13.34 -9.15
#